data_AF-A0A4Q3D475-F1
#
_entry.id   AF-A0A4Q3D475-F1
#
_cell.length_a   1.000
_cell.length_b   1.000
_cell.length_c   1.000
_cell.angle_alpha   90.00
_cell.angle_beta   90.00
_cell.angle_gamma   90.00
#
_symmetry.space_group_name_H-M   'P 1'
#
loop_
_entity.id
_entity.type
_entity.pdbx_description
1 polymer ?
#
loop_
_entity_poly.entity_id
_entity_poly.type
_entity_poly.pdbx_seq_one_letter_code
_entity_poly.pdbx_strand_id
1 'polypeptide(L)'
;MKSAAPGKGYSKIMKELPAVNEPGSVYFYLSKNNVDNTYIELMDELVTLNDTVISNWLNITPRTLRNYRSKDAGLKDNTKEHIISILSLFKHGISVFGTTAIFGQWLSAPNYFLDEKPPMDFLDTISGIRLIDNRLTAIEYGENV
;
A
#
# COMPACT_ATOMS: atom_id res chain seq x y z
N MET A 1 -9.76 7.49 -16.18
CA MET A 1 -10.23 7.27 -14.79
C MET A 1 -9.77 8.44 -13.95
N LYS A 2 -10.67 9.17 -13.29
CA LYS A 2 -10.31 10.27 -12.38
C LYS A 2 -9.91 9.65 -11.05
N SER A 3 -8.61 9.65 -10.75
CA SER A 3 -8.13 9.51 -9.37
C SER A 3 -8.44 10.83 -8.66
N ALA A 4 -9.36 10.79 -7.71
CA ALA A 4 -9.57 11.89 -6.79
C ALA A 4 -8.50 11.81 -5.70
N ALA A 5 -7.93 12.95 -5.31
CA ALA A 5 -7.17 13.01 -4.07
C ALA A 5 -8.01 12.39 -2.93
N PRO A 6 -7.42 11.60 -2.01
CA PRO A 6 -8.16 10.95 -0.93
C PRO A 6 -9.05 11.97 -0.22
N GLY A 7 -10.26 11.55 0.17
CA GLY A 7 -11.23 12.44 0.81
C GLY A 7 -10.61 13.17 2.01
N LYS A 8 -11.13 14.35 2.36
CA LYS A 8 -10.60 15.21 3.45
C LYS A 8 -10.29 14.45 4.76
N GLY A 9 -10.98 13.34 5.03
CA GLY A 9 -10.76 12.48 6.21
C GLY A 9 -9.41 11.74 6.23
N TYR A 10 -8.88 11.30 5.09
CA TYR A 10 -7.68 10.45 5.06
C TYR A 10 -6.38 11.20 4.84
N SER A 11 -6.46 12.50 4.53
CA SER A 11 -5.27 13.36 4.33
C SER A 11 -4.35 13.37 5.55
N LYS A 12 -4.90 13.26 6.76
CA LYS A 12 -4.10 13.18 7.99
C LYS A 12 -3.34 11.85 8.08
N ILE A 13 -4.03 10.73 7.90
CA ILE A 13 -3.43 9.38 7.95
C ILE A 13 -2.28 9.30 6.93
N MET A 14 -2.53 9.69 5.67
CA MET A 14 -1.52 9.66 4.61
C MET A 14 -0.26 10.46 4.96
N LYS A 15 -0.38 11.61 5.62
CA LYS A 15 0.78 12.42 6.03
C LYS A 15 1.61 11.73 7.11
N GLU A 16 0.97 11.00 8.01
CA GLU A 16 1.60 10.38 9.18
C GLU A 16 2.16 8.97 8.91
N LEU A 17 1.80 8.33 7.79
CA LEU A 17 2.31 7.01 7.41
C LEU A 17 3.86 6.97 7.40
N PRO A 18 4.49 5.90 7.93
CA PRO A 18 5.93 5.74 8.01
C PRO A 18 6.55 5.40 6.64
N ALA A 19 7.88 5.37 6.54
CA ALA A 19 8.57 4.81 5.39
C ALA A 19 8.60 3.27 5.48
N VAL A 20 8.38 2.56 4.38
CA VAL A 20 8.30 1.08 4.37
C VAL A 20 9.67 0.43 4.54
N ASN A 21 10.69 1.07 3.98
CA ASN A 21 12.10 0.65 4.06
C ASN A 21 12.72 0.82 5.46
N GLU A 22 12.01 1.41 6.43
CA GLU A 22 12.43 1.55 7.82
C GLU A 22 11.55 0.70 8.77
N PRO A 23 11.92 -0.56 9.09
CA PRO A 23 11.10 -1.45 9.92
C PRO A 23 10.75 -0.87 11.29
N GLY A 24 11.68 -0.14 11.91
CA GLY A 24 11.45 0.50 13.21
C GLY A 24 10.35 1.56 13.16
N SER A 25 10.31 2.35 12.07
CA SER A 25 9.30 3.38 11.87
C SER A 25 7.90 2.78 11.71
N VAL A 26 7.77 1.65 10.98
CA VAL A 26 6.52 0.89 10.89
C VAL A 26 6.09 0.36 12.25
N TYR A 27 7.00 -0.25 13.01
CA TYR A 27 6.71 -0.75 14.35
C TYR A 27 6.23 0.36 15.30
N PHE A 28 6.93 1.50 15.35
CA PHE A 28 6.53 2.62 16.21
C PHE A 28 5.22 3.27 15.77
N TYR A 29 4.91 3.25 14.47
CA TYR A 29 3.61 3.70 13.98
C TYR A 29 2.49 2.79 14.50
N LEU A 30 2.64 1.47 14.38
CA LEU A 30 1.65 0.48 14.84
C LEU A 30 1.46 0.50 16.36
N SER A 31 2.50 0.78 17.14
CA SER A 31 2.38 0.83 18.61
C SER A 31 1.71 2.10 19.13
N LYS A 32 1.72 3.19 18.35
CA LYS A 32 1.13 4.50 18.73
C LYS A 32 -0.25 4.75 18.15
N ASN A 33 -0.61 4.06 17.07
CA ASN A 33 -1.85 4.31 16.33
C ASN A 33 -2.77 3.08 16.37
N ASN A 34 -4.06 3.33 16.56
CA ASN A 34 -5.07 2.29 16.38
C ASN A 34 -5.32 2.06 14.89
N VAL A 35 -4.80 0.95 14.36
CA VAL A 35 -5.06 0.54 12.97
C VAL A 35 -6.31 -0.32 12.93
N ASP A 36 -7.37 0.20 12.32
CA ASP A 36 -8.70 -0.40 12.19
C ASP A 36 -9.21 -0.34 10.73
N ASN A 37 -10.51 -0.60 10.53
CA ASN A 37 -11.11 -0.65 9.19
C ASN A 37 -10.95 0.64 8.37
N THR A 38 -10.74 1.81 9.01
CA THR A 38 -10.53 3.07 8.28
C THR A 38 -9.30 3.01 7.37
N TYR A 39 -8.31 2.16 7.67
CA TYR A 39 -7.15 1.96 6.80
C TYR A 39 -7.46 1.09 5.57
N ILE A 40 -8.43 0.17 5.68
CA ILE A 40 -8.94 -0.60 4.53
C ILE A 40 -9.79 0.32 3.65
N GLU A 41 -10.63 1.17 4.24
CA GLU A 41 -11.41 2.18 3.51
C GLU A 41 -10.49 3.16 2.76
N LEU A 42 -9.34 3.52 3.34
CA LEU A 42 -8.32 4.31 2.66
C LEU A 42 -7.70 3.56 1.46
N MET A 43 -7.41 2.25 1.59
CA MET A 43 -6.95 1.45 0.45
C MET A 43 -7.98 1.43 -0.68
N ASP A 44 -9.27 1.31 -0.34
CA ASP A 44 -10.39 1.33 -1.30
C ASP A 44 -10.48 2.66 -2.06
N GLU A 45 -10.14 3.79 -1.42
CA GLU A 45 -10.12 5.11 -2.07
C GLU A 45 -8.92 5.34 -3.00
N LEU A 46 -7.73 4.87 -2.63
CA LEU A 46 -6.49 5.17 -3.35
C LEU A 46 -6.47 4.57 -4.75
N VAL A 47 -7.08 3.41 -4.87
CA VAL A 47 -7.12 2.61 -6.07
C VAL A 47 -8.47 1.92 -6.05
N THR A 48 -9.31 2.15 -7.06
CA THR A 48 -10.60 1.44 -7.23
C THR A 48 -10.35 -0.06 -7.42
N LEU A 49 -9.94 -0.74 -6.37
CA LEU A 49 -9.59 -2.14 -6.34
C LEU A 49 -10.82 -2.92 -5.96
N ASN A 50 -10.98 -4.08 -6.58
CA ASN A 50 -11.97 -5.04 -6.12
C ASN A 50 -11.42 -5.82 -4.91
N ASP A 51 -12.32 -6.42 -4.13
CA ASP A 51 -11.99 -7.23 -2.96
C ASP A 51 -10.94 -8.30 -3.23
N THR A 52 -10.94 -8.87 -4.44
CA THR A 52 -9.98 -9.90 -4.83
C THR A 52 -8.56 -9.36 -4.85
N VAL A 53 -8.32 -8.18 -5.45
CA VAL A 53 -6.98 -7.59 -5.50
C VAL A 53 -6.49 -7.25 -4.08
N ILE A 54 -7.32 -6.59 -3.27
CA ILE A 54 -6.94 -6.25 -1.89
C ILE A 54 -6.67 -7.51 -1.08
N SER A 55 -7.52 -8.54 -1.20
CA SER A 55 -7.30 -9.79 -0.47
C SER A 55 -6.01 -10.49 -0.89
N ASN A 56 -5.66 -10.45 -2.18
CA ASN A 56 -4.41 -11.02 -2.68
C ASN A 56 -3.20 -10.25 -2.16
N TRP A 57 -3.21 -8.92 -2.23
CA TRP A 57 -2.13 -8.11 -1.68
C TRP A 57 -1.96 -8.28 -0.18
N LEU A 58 -3.05 -8.39 0.58
CA LEU A 58 -2.98 -8.63 2.02
C LEU A 58 -2.70 -10.09 2.38
N ASN A 59 -2.57 -10.97 1.38
CA ASN A 59 -2.40 -12.42 1.54
C ASN A 59 -3.42 -13.03 2.52
N ILE A 60 -4.70 -12.64 2.33
CA ILE A 60 -5.84 -13.15 3.09
C ILE A 60 -6.96 -13.60 2.15
N THR A 61 -7.93 -14.34 2.67
CA THR A 61 -9.10 -14.70 1.88
C THR A 61 -10.05 -13.50 1.71
N PRO A 62 -10.85 -13.44 0.62
CA PRO A 62 -11.91 -12.44 0.48
C PRO A 62 -12.92 -12.46 1.65
N ARG A 63 -13.15 -13.64 2.25
CA ARG A 63 -13.99 -13.77 3.46
C ARG A 63 -13.36 -13.05 4.66
N THR A 64 -12.05 -13.21 4.85
CA THR A 64 -11.31 -12.52 5.91
C THR A 64 -11.34 -11.01 5.70
N LEU A 65 -11.15 -10.53 4.46
CA LEU A 65 -11.25 -9.11 4.13
C LEU A 65 -12.63 -8.55 4.46
N ARG A 66 -13.71 -9.24 4.04
CA ARG A 66 -15.09 -8.84 4.35
C ARG A 66 -15.37 -8.81 5.86
N ASN A 67 -14.79 -9.74 6.62
CA ASN A 67 -14.90 -9.72 8.07
C ASN A 67 -14.18 -8.50 8.65
N TYR A 68 -12.97 -8.16 8.18
CA TYR A 68 -12.27 -6.95 8.64
C TYR A 68 -12.99 -5.65 8.30
N ARG A 69 -13.80 -5.65 7.24
CA ARG A 69 -14.69 -4.54 6.90
C ARG A 69 -15.92 -4.43 7.79
N SER A 70 -16.27 -5.45 8.56
CA SER A 70 -17.28 -5.31 9.61
C SER A 70 -16.64 -4.76 10.88
N LYS A 71 -17.31 -3.80 11.53
CA LYS A 71 -16.77 -3.06 12.70
C LYS A 71 -16.47 -3.93 13.93
N ASP A 72 -16.86 -5.21 13.93
CA ASP A 72 -16.71 -6.13 15.05
C ASP A 72 -15.43 -6.99 14.99
N ALA A 73 -14.75 -7.06 13.84
CA ALA A 73 -13.55 -7.91 13.71
C ALA A 73 -12.26 -7.10 13.88
N GLY A 74 -11.50 -7.37 14.94
CA GLY A 74 -10.16 -6.80 15.11
C GLY A 74 -9.18 -7.27 14.03
N LEU A 75 -8.44 -6.33 13.43
CA LEU A 75 -7.34 -6.65 12.51
C LEU A 75 -6.24 -7.42 13.25
N LYS A 76 -5.71 -8.48 12.63
CA LYS A 76 -4.51 -9.15 13.13
C LYS A 76 -3.28 -8.28 12.90
N ASP A 77 -2.29 -8.40 13.78
CA ASP A 77 -1.11 -7.52 13.74
C ASP A 77 -0.30 -7.65 12.44
N ASN A 78 -0.18 -8.87 11.89
CA ASN A 78 0.43 -9.08 10.59
C ASN A 78 -0.34 -8.38 9.46
N THR A 79 -1.68 -8.43 9.49
CA THR A 79 -2.51 -7.70 8.51
C THR A 79 -2.37 -6.19 8.69
N LYS A 80 -2.28 -5.68 9.92
CA LYS A 80 -2.05 -4.24 10.17
C LYS A 80 -0.71 -3.80 9.57
N GLU A 81 0.37 -4.53 9.83
CA GLU A 81 1.70 -4.23 9.26
C GLU A 81 1.67 -4.22 7.73
N HIS A 82 0.94 -5.16 7.14
CA HIS A 82 0.77 -5.27 5.70
C HIS A 82 0.00 -4.09 5.10
N ILE A 83 -1.13 -3.72 5.71
CA ILE A 83 -1.93 -2.55 5.31
C ILE A 83 -1.08 -1.29 5.38
N ILE A 84 -0.37 -1.06 6.51
CA ILE A 84 0.48 0.12 6.67
C ILE A 84 1.60 0.14 5.63
N SER A 85 2.21 -1.01 5.32
CA SER A 85 3.28 -1.10 4.32
C SER A 85 2.76 -0.77 2.91
N ILE A 86 1.59 -1.30 2.51
CA ILE A 86 0.98 -0.97 1.20
C ILE A 86 0.64 0.53 1.14
N LEU A 87 -0.07 1.06 2.13
CA LEU A 87 -0.45 2.47 2.14
C LEU A 87 0.76 3.41 2.09
N SER A 88 1.84 3.04 2.78
CA SER A 88 3.10 3.80 2.78
C SER A 88 3.81 3.71 1.43
N LEU A 89 3.78 2.56 0.75
CA LEU A 89 4.23 2.43 -0.64
C LEU A 89 3.41 3.35 -1.56
N PHE A 90 2.09 3.40 -1.40
CA PHE A 90 1.24 4.30 -2.18
C PHE A 90 1.59 5.77 -1.93
N LYS A 91 1.83 6.15 -0.67
CA LYS A 91 2.29 7.51 -0.33
C LYS A 91 3.58 7.86 -1.08
N HIS A 92 4.56 6.98 -1.07
CA HIS A 92 5.84 7.18 -1.76
C HIS A 92 5.65 7.18 -3.29
N GLY A 93 4.91 6.23 -3.85
CA GLY A 93 4.60 6.20 -5.28
C GLY A 93 3.91 7.47 -5.77
N ILE A 94 3.00 8.03 -4.99
CA ILE A 94 2.36 9.32 -5.30
C ILE A 94 3.36 10.47 -5.24
N SER A 95 4.34 10.48 -4.33
CA SER A 95 5.37 11.54 -4.31
C SER A 95 6.29 11.47 -5.52
N VAL A 96 6.63 10.26 -6.00
CA VAL A 96 7.47 10.05 -7.20
C VAL A 96 6.71 10.37 -8.49
N PHE A 97 5.48 9.84 -8.65
CA PHE A 97 4.73 9.91 -9.90
C PHE A 97 3.66 11.02 -9.93
N GLY A 98 3.49 11.77 -8.85
CA GLY A 98 2.55 12.89 -8.70
C GLY A 98 1.08 12.52 -8.51
N THR A 99 0.61 11.41 -9.09
CA THR A 99 -0.79 10.97 -8.96
C THR A 99 -0.91 9.46 -8.79
N THR A 100 -1.96 8.98 -8.11
CA THR A 100 -2.20 7.52 -7.99
C THR A 100 -2.49 6.89 -9.34
N ALA A 101 -3.00 7.64 -10.33
CA ALA A 101 -3.27 7.12 -11.67
C ALA A 101 -1.97 6.76 -12.41
N ILE A 102 -0.97 7.65 -12.38
CA ILE A 102 0.33 7.40 -13.03
C ILE A 102 1.09 6.31 -12.26
N PHE A 103 1.11 6.38 -10.93
CA PHE A 103 1.72 5.32 -10.12
C PHE A 103 1.05 3.95 -10.36
N GLY A 104 -0.28 3.91 -10.47
CA GLY A 104 -1.02 2.68 -10.78
C GLY A 104 -0.67 2.11 -12.15
N GLN A 105 -0.41 2.95 -13.16
CA GLN A 105 0.08 2.47 -14.46
C GLN A 105 1.45 1.81 -14.33
N TRP A 106 2.36 2.41 -13.56
CA TRP A 106 3.68 1.83 -13.30
C TRP A 106 3.58 0.51 -12.52
N LEU A 107 2.70 0.44 -11.50
CA LEU A 107 2.47 -0.78 -10.73
C LEU A 107 1.96 -1.96 -11.57
N SER A 108 1.21 -1.70 -12.64
CA SER A 108 0.64 -2.72 -13.52
C SER A 108 1.48 -3.01 -14.76
N ALA A 109 2.52 -2.22 -15.04
CA ALA A 109 3.37 -2.42 -16.21
C ALA A 109 4.42 -3.52 -15.93
N PRO A 110 4.63 -4.49 -16.83
CA PRO A 110 5.77 -5.39 -16.78
C PRO A 110 7.08 -4.61 -16.60
N ASN A 111 7.94 -5.08 -15.70
CA ASN A 111 9.24 -4.47 -15.46
C ASN A 111 10.36 -5.47 -15.72
N TYR A 112 11.29 -5.10 -16.60
CA TYR A 112 12.45 -5.91 -17.00
C TYR A 112 13.32 -6.34 -15.81
N PHE A 113 13.52 -5.46 -14.82
CA PHE A 113 14.32 -5.71 -13.62
C PHE A 113 13.57 -6.52 -12.54
N LEU A 114 12.31 -6.86 -12.79
CA LEU A 114 11.46 -7.71 -11.96
C LEU A 114 11.06 -9.00 -12.68
N ASP A 115 11.94 -9.55 -13.52
CA ASP A 115 11.70 -10.75 -14.33
C ASP A 115 10.42 -10.64 -15.19
N GLU A 116 10.21 -9.47 -15.80
CA GLU A 116 9.02 -9.15 -16.60
C GLU A 116 7.69 -9.17 -15.82
N LYS A 117 7.74 -9.22 -14.49
CA LYS A 117 6.55 -9.13 -13.64
C LYS A 117 6.21 -7.67 -13.34
N PRO A 118 4.91 -7.34 -13.25
CA PRO A 118 4.50 -6.03 -12.78
C PRO A 118 4.83 -5.86 -11.29
N PRO A 119 5.23 -4.65 -10.84
CA PRO A 119 5.53 -4.39 -9.42
C PRO A 119 4.41 -4.81 -8.45
N MET A 120 3.14 -4.73 -8.88
CA MET A 120 2.00 -5.10 -8.03
C MET A 120 1.97 -6.59 -7.62
N ASP A 121 2.66 -7.47 -8.36
CA ASP A 121 2.71 -8.90 -8.07
C ASP A 121 3.57 -9.23 -6.83
N PHE A 122 4.36 -8.27 -6.34
CA PHE A 122 5.22 -8.42 -5.17
C PHE A 122 4.58 -7.89 -3.88
N LEU A 123 3.35 -7.38 -3.95
CA LEU A 123 2.70 -6.71 -2.81
C LEU A 123 2.09 -7.68 -1.79
N ASP A 124 2.13 -8.98 -2.05
CA ASP A 124 1.63 -10.07 -1.19
C ASP A 124 2.52 -10.39 0.02
N THR A 125 3.70 -9.77 0.11
CA THR A 125 4.63 -9.90 1.23
C THR A 125 5.23 -8.56 1.64
N ILE A 126 5.53 -8.37 2.93
CA ILE A 126 6.24 -7.18 3.43
C ILE A 126 7.59 -6.98 2.74
N SER A 127 8.32 -8.08 2.49
CA SER A 127 9.59 -8.06 1.77
C SER A 127 9.44 -7.59 0.32
N GLY A 128 8.40 -8.02 -0.38
CA GLY A 128 8.15 -7.60 -1.75
C GLY A 128 7.70 -6.14 -1.83
N ILE A 129 6.88 -5.66 -0.88
CA ILE A 129 6.55 -4.23 -0.78
C ILE A 129 7.83 -3.39 -0.58
N ARG A 130 8.73 -3.80 0.31
CA ARG A 130 10.04 -3.14 0.51
C ARG A 130 10.90 -3.16 -0.75
N LEU A 131 10.90 -4.26 -1.49
CA LEU A 131 11.59 -4.35 -2.78
C LEU A 131 11.08 -3.28 -3.75
N ILE A 132 9.75 -3.13 -3.89
CA ILE A 132 9.17 -2.11 -4.76
C ILE A 132 9.43 -0.69 -4.25
N ASP A 133 9.37 -0.46 -2.94
CA ASP A 133 9.69 0.83 -2.32
C ASP A 133 11.15 1.26 -2.58
N ASN A 134 12.08 0.30 -2.56
CA ASN A 134 13.48 0.55 -2.93
C ASN A 134 13.62 0.91 -4.42
N ARG A 135 12.79 0.32 -5.31
CA ARG A 135 12.76 0.70 -6.72
C ARG A 135 12.26 2.13 -6.90
N LEU A 136 11.22 2.54 -6.17
CA LEU A 136 10.78 3.93 -6.16
C LEU A 136 11.88 4.87 -5.71
N THR A 137 12.58 4.53 -4.63
CA THR A 137 13.73 5.30 -4.14
C THR A 137 14.80 5.46 -5.23
N ALA A 138 15.14 4.38 -5.94
CA ALA A 138 16.13 4.42 -7.02
C ALA A 138 15.68 5.31 -8.20
N ILE A 139 14.38 5.30 -8.55
CA ILE A 139 13.81 6.21 -9.56
C ILE A 139 13.99 7.68 -9.14
N GLU A 140 13.81 8.02 -7.86
CA GLU A 140 14.03 9.38 -7.36
C GLU A 140 15.48 9.85 -7.57
N TYR A 141 16.45 8.94 -7.49
CA TYR A 141 17.86 9.22 -7.76
C TYR A 141 18.24 9.13 -9.25
N GLY A 142 17.27 8.88 -10.14
CA GLY A 142 17.48 8.83 -11.59
C GLY A 142 18.04 7.50 -12.10
N GLU A 143 17.95 6.43 -11.30
CA GLU A 143 18.31 5.08 -11.75
C GLU A 143 17.22 4.48 -12.65
N ASN A 144 17.64 3.61 -13.56
CA ASN A 144 16.74 2.81 -14.39
C ASN A 144 16.53 1.45 -13.71
N VAL A 145 15.31 1.20 -13.23
CA VAL A 145 14.97 0.08 -12.33
C VAL A 145 13.59 -0.51 -12.55
#